data_AF-A0A537U7C8-F1
#
_entry.id   AF-A0A537U7C8-F1
#
_cell.length_a   1.000
_cell.length_b   1.000
_cell.length_c   1.000
_cell.angle_alpha   90.00
_cell.angle_beta   90.00
_cell.angle_gamma   90.00
#
_symmetry.space_group_name_H-M   'P 1'
#
loop_
_entity.id
_entity.type
_entity.pdbx_description
1 polymer ?
#
loop_
_entity_poly.entity_id
_entity_poly.type
_entity_poly.pdbx_seq_one_letter_code
_entity_poly.pdbx_strand_id
1 'polypeptide(L)'
;MAQKNLITDVAGVLVGNADDARLASGVSAIIFAQPAVAAVDVRGGAPATRDTDLLEPHRTVERIDAVVLSGGSVFGLEAGAGVQAFLRERGRGFEIGGIRVPLVCGASMFDLLNGGDKNWGRFPL
;
A
#
# COMPACT_ATOMS: atom_id res chain seq x y z
N MET A 1 0.68 -16.67 22.45
CA MET A 1 1.32 -15.39 22.81
C MET A 1 0.23 -14.45 23.32
N ALA A 2 0.53 -13.56 24.26
CA ALA A 2 -0.42 -12.53 24.68
C ALA A 2 -0.68 -11.53 23.54
N GLN A 3 -1.89 -10.95 23.48
CA GLN A 3 -2.22 -9.88 22.52
C GLN A 3 -1.34 -8.65 22.75
N LYS A 4 -0.90 -8.02 21.66
CA LYS A 4 -0.01 -6.86 21.66
C LYS A 4 -0.74 -5.53 21.61
N ASN A 5 -2.07 -5.56 21.42
CA ASN A 5 -2.89 -4.40 21.10
C ASN A 5 -2.44 -3.71 19.80
N LEU A 6 -2.21 -4.52 18.76
CA LEU A 6 -1.76 -4.08 17.43
C LEU A 6 -2.59 -4.75 16.33
N ILE A 7 -2.64 -4.15 15.13
CA ILE A 7 -3.31 -4.79 13.97
C ILE A 7 -2.74 -6.18 13.65
N THR A 8 -1.47 -6.42 13.97
CA THR A 8 -0.79 -7.72 13.81
C THR A 8 -1.26 -8.79 14.79
N ASP A 9 -2.14 -8.46 15.75
CA ASP A 9 -2.84 -9.48 16.55
C ASP A 9 -3.81 -10.30 15.69
N VAL A 10 -4.22 -9.78 14.53
CA VAL A 10 -4.89 -10.55 13.48
C VAL A 10 -3.87 -11.43 12.76
N ALA A 11 -4.03 -12.75 12.88
CA ALA A 11 -3.12 -13.71 12.29
C ALA A 11 -2.97 -13.50 10.77
N GLY A 12 -1.73 -13.47 10.29
CA GLY A 12 -1.42 -13.28 8.88
C GLY A 12 -1.37 -11.81 8.41
N VAL A 13 -1.67 -10.84 9.27
CA VAL A 13 -1.43 -9.42 8.97
C VAL A 13 0.00 -9.06 9.36
N LEU A 14 0.80 -8.66 8.37
CA LEU A 14 2.18 -8.19 8.54
C LEU A 14 2.26 -6.70 8.24
N VAL A 15 3.04 -5.95 9.01
CA VAL A 15 3.24 -4.51 8.82
C VAL A 15 4.73 -4.20 8.73
N GLY A 16 5.13 -3.44 7.71
CA GLY A 16 6.46 -2.88 7.56
C GLY A 16 6.39 -1.37 7.37
N ASN A 17 7.37 -0.64 7.89
CA ASN A 17 7.50 0.81 7.74
C ASN A 17 8.88 1.15 7.19
N ALA A 18 8.94 2.17 6.34
CA ALA A 18 10.18 2.79 5.88
C ALA A 18 9.98 4.30 5.80
N ASP A 19 10.96 5.07 6.27
CA ASP A 19 10.90 6.52 6.32
C ASP A 19 12.22 7.16 5.84
N ASP A 20 12.11 8.40 5.38
CA ASP A 20 13.25 9.28 5.10
C ASP A 20 13.07 10.57 5.90
N ALA A 21 13.92 10.75 6.91
CA ALA A 21 13.89 11.91 7.79
C ALA A 21 14.24 13.23 7.09
N ARG A 22 15.08 13.21 6.04
CA ARG A 22 15.41 14.40 5.25
C ARG A 22 14.20 14.82 4.42
N LEU A 23 13.52 13.85 3.81
CA LEU A 23 12.25 14.07 3.12
C LEU A 23 11.12 14.41 4.10
N ALA A 24 11.25 14.01 5.37
CA ALA A 24 10.21 14.00 6.39
C ALA A 24 8.97 13.22 5.92
N SER A 25 9.14 12.09 5.24
CA SER A 25 8.02 11.29 4.73
C SER A 25 8.32 9.81 4.89
N GLY A 26 7.35 8.95 4.54
CA GLY A 26 7.51 7.51 4.65
C GLY A 26 6.34 6.72 4.11
N VAL A 27 6.44 5.40 4.26
CA VAL A 27 5.51 4.41 3.75
C VAL A 27 5.28 3.34 4.82
N SER A 28 4.02 2.96 5.01
CA SER A 28 3.59 1.78 5.74
C SER A 28 3.00 0.77 4.74
N ALA A 29 3.57 -0.43 4.69
CA ALA A 29 3.04 -1.55 3.92
C ALA A 29 2.38 -2.56 4.86
N ILE A 30 1.10 -2.84 4.63
CA ILE A 30 0.35 -3.91 5.26
C ILE A 30 0.29 -5.06 4.26
N ILE A 31 0.99 -6.16 4.55
CA ILE A 31 1.07 -7.34 3.69
C ILE A 31 0.31 -8.49 4.35
N PHE A 32 -0.59 -9.12 3.61
CA PHE A 32 -1.30 -10.30 4.10
C PHE A 32 -0.50 -11.56 3.78
N ALA A 33 -0.32 -12.47 4.73
CA ALA A 33 0.41 -13.73 4.54
C ALA A 33 -0.28 -14.64 3.49
N GLN A 34 -1.60 -14.54 3.39
CA GLN A 34 -2.44 -15.04 2.31
C GLN A 34 -3.29 -13.88 1.79
N PRO A 35 -3.66 -13.82 0.51
CA PRO A 35 -4.52 -12.75 0.01
C PRO A 35 -5.79 -12.60 0.86
N ALA A 36 -6.17 -11.36 1.16
CA ALA A 36 -7.29 -11.06 2.04
C ALA A 36 -8.45 -10.40 1.27
N VAL A 37 -9.68 -10.70 1.68
CA VAL A 37 -10.86 -9.97 1.21
C VAL A 37 -10.76 -8.54 1.72
N ALA A 38 -10.99 -7.57 0.83
CA ALA A 38 -10.86 -6.15 1.15
C ALA A 38 -11.96 -5.33 0.49
N ALA A 39 -12.29 -4.21 1.12
CA ALA A 39 -13.19 -3.17 0.62
C ALA A 39 -12.62 -1.81 1.03
N VAL A 40 -13.03 -0.74 0.37
CA VAL A 40 -12.59 0.63 0.69
C VAL A 40 -13.77 1.59 0.72
N ASP A 41 -13.70 2.57 1.61
CA ASP A 41 -14.61 3.70 1.67
C ASP A 41 -13.79 4.99 1.75
N VAL A 42 -13.95 5.86 0.75
CA VAL A 42 -13.21 7.12 0.62
C VAL A 42 -14.15 8.28 0.90
N ARG A 43 -13.90 8.99 2.01
CA ARG A 43 -14.78 10.07 2.49
C ARG A 43 -14.20 11.48 2.35
N GLY A 44 -12.91 11.60 2.05
CA GLY A 44 -12.26 12.88 1.81
C GLY A 44 -12.58 13.45 0.42
N GLY A 45 -12.65 14.78 0.28
CA GLY A 45 -13.00 15.45 -0.98
C GLY A 45 -11.88 15.54 -2.03
N ALA A 46 -10.64 15.24 -1.66
CA ALA A 46 -9.48 15.24 -2.55
C ALA A 46 -8.61 13.99 -2.30
N PRO A 47 -9.10 12.78 -2.66
CA PRO A 47 -8.39 11.55 -2.38
C PRO A 47 -7.17 11.36 -3.30
N ALA A 48 -6.10 10.79 -2.74
CA ALA A 48 -5.01 10.20 -3.49
C ALA A 48 -5.03 8.70 -3.22
N THR A 49 -5.52 7.91 -4.17
CA THR A 49 -5.70 6.47 -4.02
C THR A 49 -5.08 5.70 -5.18
N ARG A 50 -4.74 4.43 -4.91
CA ARG A 50 -4.23 3.47 -5.89
C ARG A 50 -5.14 2.25 -5.93
N ASP A 51 -5.56 1.87 -7.14
CA ASP A 51 -6.24 0.62 -7.47
C ASP A 51 -7.50 0.36 -6.60
N THR A 52 -8.19 1.41 -6.14
CA THR A 52 -9.35 1.28 -5.25
C THR A 52 -10.59 0.75 -5.94
N ASP A 53 -10.75 0.97 -7.25
CA ASP A 53 -11.85 0.43 -8.05
C ASP A 53 -11.88 -1.10 -8.07
N LEU A 54 -10.73 -1.77 -7.85
CA LEU A 54 -10.65 -3.23 -7.71
C LEU A 54 -11.42 -3.76 -6.48
N LEU A 55 -11.66 -2.90 -5.48
CA LEU A 55 -12.27 -3.26 -4.20
C LEU A 55 -13.79 -3.11 -4.21
N GLU A 56 -14.38 -2.75 -5.35
CA GLU A 56 -15.83 -2.76 -5.49
C GLU A 56 -16.36 -4.21 -5.49
N PRO A 57 -17.42 -4.52 -4.71
CA PRO A 57 -17.88 -5.90 -4.52
C PRO A 57 -18.29 -6.66 -5.79
N HIS A 58 -18.56 -5.95 -6.88
CA HIS A 58 -19.01 -6.54 -8.15
C HIS A 58 -17.86 -6.80 -9.14
N ARG A 59 -16.61 -6.55 -8.75
CA ARG A 59 -15.42 -6.83 -9.55
C ARG A 59 -14.98 -8.28 -9.41
N THR A 60 -14.20 -8.75 -10.38
CA THR A 60 -13.72 -10.14 -10.45
C THR A 60 -12.68 -10.47 -9.38
N VAL A 61 -11.97 -9.47 -8.87
CA VAL A 61 -10.96 -9.64 -7.82
C VAL A 61 -11.64 -9.70 -6.46
N GLU A 62 -11.55 -10.83 -5.77
CA GLU A 62 -12.11 -11.01 -4.43
C GLU A 62 -11.12 -10.68 -3.31
N ARG A 63 -9.81 -10.74 -3.59
CA ARG A 63 -8.75 -10.66 -2.59
C ARG A 63 -7.53 -9.90 -3.09
N ILE A 64 -6.86 -9.19 -2.19
CA ILE A 64 -5.62 -8.44 -2.46
C ILE A 64 -4.45 -8.95 -1.62
N ASP A 65 -3.23 -8.65 -2.04
CA ASP A 65 -2.00 -9.08 -1.34
C ASP A 65 -1.55 -8.09 -0.26
N ALA A 66 -1.76 -6.80 -0.49
CA ALA A 66 -1.29 -5.75 0.40
C ALA A 66 -2.07 -4.43 0.27
N VAL A 67 -1.99 -3.62 1.32
CA VAL A 67 -2.39 -2.22 1.35
C VAL A 67 -1.17 -1.34 1.64
N VAL A 68 -1.00 -0.25 0.90
CA VAL A 68 0.09 0.71 1.10
C VAL A 68 -0.46 2.07 1.51
N LEU A 69 0.09 2.61 2.59
CA LEU A 69 -0.17 3.97 3.06
C LEU A 69 1.13 4.77 2.95
N SER A 70 1.10 5.94 2.31
CA SER A 70 2.29 6.76 2.10
C SER A 70 2.06 8.23 2.44
N GLY A 71 3.16 8.94 2.70
CA GLY A 71 3.23 10.38 2.51
C GLY A 71 3.50 10.74 1.04
N GLY A 72 3.78 12.01 0.75
CA GLY A 72 4.15 12.48 -0.59
C GLY A 72 2.97 12.88 -1.49
N SER A 73 1.73 12.95 -0.97
CA SER A 73 0.53 13.22 -1.76
C SER A 73 0.43 12.27 -2.98
N VAL A 74 -0.06 12.74 -4.13
CA VAL A 74 -0.19 11.91 -5.34
C VAL A 74 1.13 11.28 -5.80
N PHE A 75 2.28 11.88 -5.50
CA PHE A 75 3.60 11.31 -5.82
C PHE A 75 3.89 10.04 -5.00
N GLY A 76 3.36 9.96 -3.78
CA GLY A 76 3.54 8.82 -2.88
C GLY A 76 2.85 7.53 -3.35
N LEU A 77 1.89 7.62 -4.26
CA LEU A 77 1.17 6.45 -4.78
C LEU A 77 2.11 5.44 -5.49
N GLU A 78 3.28 5.90 -5.93
CA GLU A 78 4.33 5.05 -6.51
C GLU A 78 4.91 4.05 -5.52
N ALA A 79 4.83 4.29 -4.20
CA ALA A 79 5.25 3.33 -3.19
C ALA A 79 4.55 1.96 -3.34
N GLY A 80 3.33 1.95 -3.87
CA GLY A 80 2.60 0.72 -4.20
C GLY A 80 3.33 -0.15 -5.24
N ALA A 81 4.03 0.45 -6.20
CA ALA A 81 4.78 -0.27 -7.22
C ALA A 81 5.98 -1.03 -6.62
N GLY A 82 6.68 -0.44 -5.63
CA GLY A 82 7.76 -1.11 -4.92
C GLY A 82 7.28 -2.36 -4.17
N VAL A 83 6.11 -2.27 -3.51
CA VAL A 83 5.47 -3.42 -2.84
C VAL A 83 5.02 -4.48 -3.85
N GLN A 84 4.45 -4.07 -5.00
CA GLN A 84 4.12 -5.00 -6.09
C GLN A 84 5.36 -5.75 -6.58
N ALA A 85 6.49 -5.07 -6.80
CA ALA A 85 7.74 -5.69 -7.22
C ALA A 85 8.23 -6.72 -6.19
N PHE A 86 8.26 -6.35 -4.91
CA PHE A 86 8.65 -7.24 -3.80
C PHE A 86 7.80 -8.52 -3.73
N LEU A 87 6.48 -8.40 -3.93
CA LEU A 87 5.54 -9.52 -3.95
C LEU A 87 5.74 -10.39 -5.20
N ARG A 88 5.97 -9.78 -6.36
CA ARG A 88 6.23 -10.48 -7.62
C ARG A 88 7.47 -11.35 -7.53
N GLU A 89 8.56 -10.85 -6.96
CA GLU A 89 9.81 -11.60 -6.72
C GLU A 89 9.59 -12.86 -5.86
N ARG A 90 8.53 -12.85 -5.03
CA ARG A 90 8.14 -13.96 -4.15
C ARG A 90 7.09 -14.88 -4.78
N GLY A 91 6.80 -14.71 -6.07
CA GLY A 91 5.78 -15.50 -6.76
C GLY A 91 4.38 -15.32 -6.18
N ARG A 92 4.09 -14.14 -5.62
CA ARG A 92 2.76 -13.80 -5.09
C ARG A 92 1.93 -13.06 -6.13
N GLY A 93 0.62 -13.05 -5.92
CA GLY A 93 -0.34 -12.35 -6.78
C GLY A 93 -1.50 -13.21 -7.26
N PHE A 94 -2.50 -12.53 -7.82
CA PHE A 94 -3.60 -13.11 -8.54
C PHE A 94 -3.10 -13.82 -9.80
N GLU A 95 -3.49 -15.08 -9.99
CA GLU A 95 -3.02 -15.90 -11.10
C GLU A 95 -4.00 -15.85 -12.27
N ILE A 96 -3.52 -15.44 -13.44
CA ILE A 96 -4.30 -15.39 -14.68
C ILE A 96 -3.43 -15.82 -15.86
N GLY A 97 -3.86 -16.86 -16.58
CA GLY A 97 -3.15 -17.34 -17.77
C GLY A 97 -1.68 -17.72 -17.51
N GLY A 98 -1.35 -18.24 -16.32
CA GLY A 98 0.03 -18.56 -15.92
C GLY A 98 0.87 -17.36 -15.48
N ILE A 99 0.31 -16.16 -15.44
CA ILE A 99 0.96 -14.94 -14.94
C ILE A 99 0.43 -14.64 -13.54
N ARG A 100 1.33 -14.31 -12.60
CA ARG A 100 0.95 -13.78 -11.28
C ARG A 100 1.06 -12.26 -11.25
N VAL A 101 -0.03 -11.61 -10.83
CA VAL A 101 -0.17 -10.16 -10.72
C VAL A 101 -0.45 -9.79 -9.26
N PRO A 102 0.54 -9.25 -8.51
CA PRO A 102 0.31 -8.76 -7.16
C PRO A 102 -0.69 -7.63 -7.13
N LEU A 103 -1.71 -7.75 -6.27
CA LEU A 103 -2.75 -6.73 -6.14
C LEU A 103 -2.48 -5.91 -4.87
N VAL A 104 -2.12 -4.64 -5.07
CA VAL A 104 -1.68 -3.72 -4.01
C VAL A 104 -2.46 -2.43 -4.12
N CYS A 105 -3.47 -2.30 -3.27
CA CYS A 105 -4.26 -1.07 -3.17
C CYS A 105 -3.57 -0.11 -2.20
N GLY A 106 -3.95 1.17 -2.22
CA GLY A 106 -3.35 2.10 -1.28
C GLY A 106 -3.96 3.50 -1.28
N ALA A 107 -3.45 4.30 -0.37
CA ALA A 107 -3.78 5.71 -0.25
C ALA A 107 -2.55 6.51 0.18
N SER A 108 -2.53 7.78 -0.19
CA SER A 108 -1.44 8.69 0.18
C SER A 108 -1.97 9.94 0.87
N MET A 109 -1.22 10.46 1.84
CA MET A 109 -1.53 11.70 2.53
C MET A 109 -0.63 12.85 2.08
N PHE A 110 -1.10 14.08 2.26
CA PHE A 110 -0.33 15.27 1.97
C PHE A 110 0.59 15.63 3.14
N ASP A 111 1.89 15.55 2.93
CA ASP A 111 2.94 15.99 3.86
C ASP A 111 3.98 16.91 3.18
N LEU A 112 3.68 17.42 1.99
CA LEU A 112 4.63 18.16 1.16
C LEU A 112 5.07 19.51 1.75
N LEU A 113 4.38 20.02 2.76
CA LEU A 113 4.68 21.30 3.43
C LEU A 113 5.19 21.12 4.87
N ASN A 114 5.66 19.92 5.22
CA ASN A 114 6.09 19.60 6.59
C ASN A 114 7.54 19.99 6.93
N GLY A 115 8.23 20.72 6.05
CA GLY A 115 9.60 21.20 6.26
C GLY A 115 10.72 20.25 5.82
N GLY A 116 10.44 19.03 5.36
CA GLY A 116 11.46 18.17 4.75
C GLY A 116 11.86 18.61 3.33
N ASP A 117 13.02 18.19 2.86
CA ASP A 117 13.57 18.50 1.53
C ASP A 117 12.76 17.82 0.41
N LYS A 118 12.07 18.64 -0.39
CA LYS A 118 11.23 18.18 -1.51
C LYS A 118 11.98 18.22 -2.86
N ASN A 119 13.28 18.51 -2.87
CA ASN A 119 14.11 18.53 -4.08
C ASN A 119 14.68 17.14 -4.42
N TRP A 120 13.82 16.12 -4.46
CA TRP A 120 14.19 14.72 -4.73
C TRP A 120 14.48 14.42 -6.21
N GLY A 121 14.30 15.39 -7.10
CA GLY A 121 14.50 15.20 -8.54
C GLY A 121 13.33 14.45 -9.19
N ARG A 122 13.59 13.27 -9.76
CA ARG A 122 12.61 12.56 -10.61
C ARG A 122 11.56 11.78 -9.81
N PHE A 123 11.95 11.11 -8.73
CA PHE A 123 11.06 10.29 -7.89
C PHE A 123 11.32 10.58 -6.40
N PRO A 124 10.29 10.72 -5.57
CA PRO A 124 10.41 11.11 -4.16
C PRO A 124 10.95 10.01 -3.25
N LEU A 125 10.70 8.74 -3.61
CA LEU A 125 10.98 7.53 -2.85
C LEU A 125 11.23 6.38 -3.83
#